data_AF-A0A2K3QK67-F1
#
_entry.id   AF-A0A2K3QK67-F1
#
_cell.length_a   1.000
_cell.length_b   1.000
_cell.length_c   1.000
_cell.angle_alpha   90.00
_cell.angle_beta   90.00
_cell.angle_gamma   90.00
#
_symmetry.space_group_name_H-M   'P 1'
#
loop_
_entity.id
_entity.type
_entity.pdbx_description
1 polymer ?
#
loop_
_entity_poly.entity_id
_entity_poly.type
_entity_poly.pdbx_seq_one_letter_code
_entity_poly.pdbx_strand_id
1 'polypeptide(L)'
;MPSISYLTSSASHSFPRLHDRRTASRAPVPQPLDDGRRRFPLQDAQEACLLRYFIQEISHWFDLCDENRHFQLVVPVRAQKHPHLLDAIFAVAARHLSRLPQYKTAQGILYHGQLLPDLDEHAAVEYMLKCIPALRRFRDVQDDEYRDSIIATAVILRQLEEMDNEDDAPEHPMERPVNFLAVIDAVLRSLPSQAVFGQRSLMQAAYWMALRQEIFNSFTRREAPQLMLPPEFWHSASRANKVVMHLVQVAKWHWGDGSEREWRRLVKQQEYVEQDVLVPFRPIYQKPADKSKGEIFPTTWYASNIDVTSVQLGLIAKSVLVAENPFLGDQSASRSSWRRMESDVRILLLELCGIALCNPASPPALVQAAMAIGMYGDFFTDQYERQAIRTVVEKYRDTHAWPVQRLLRMFQ
;
A
#
# COMPACT_ATOMS: atom_id res chain seq x y z
N MET A 1 14.48 -66.51 56.43
CA MET A 1 14.42 -67.09 57.78
C MET A 1 15.37 -68.29 57.82
N PRO A 2 16.43 -68.29 58.65
CA PRO A 2 17.11 -67.14 59.28
C PRO A 2 17.88 -66.36 58.17
N SER A 3 19.12 -65.83 58.20
CA SER A 3 20.16 -65.45 59.19
C SER A 3 20.76 -64.12 58.68
N ILE A 4 21.36 -63.16 59.41
CA ILE A 4 22.00 -63.02 60.75
C ILE A 4 23.55 -62.90 60.69
N SER A 5 23.99 -61.62 60.65
CA SER A 5 25.25 -61.00 61.16
C SER A 5 26.62 -61.46 60.59
N TYR A 6 27.72 -60.69 60.65
CA TYR A 6 28.13 -59.65 61.62
C TYR A 6 28.80 -58.39 61.04
N LEU A 7 28.96 -57.38 61.91
CA LEU A 7 29.76 -56.17 61.69
C LEU A 7 31.27 -56.46 61.84
N THR A 8 32.11 -55.58 61.30
CA THR A 8 33.13 -54.86 62.13
C THR A 8 33.62 -53.61 61.40
N SER A 9 34.26 -52.70 62.14
CA SER A 9 34.75 -51.39 61.67
C SER A 9 36.28 -51.35 61.66
N SER A 10 36.86 -50.67 60.68
CA SER A 10 38.14 -49.94 60.83
C SER A 10 38.25 -48.85 59.77
N ALA A 11 39.07 -47.82 60.04
CA ALA A 11 39.25 -46.68 59.15
C ALA A 11 40.68 -46.12 59.26
N SER A 12 41.27 -45.71 58.12
CA SER A 12 42.29 -44.64 58.04
C SER A 12 42.79 -44.37 56.61
N HIS A 13 43.47 -43.22 56.44
CA HIS A 13 44.36 -42.79 55.35
C HIS A 13 43.80 -42.39 53.96
N SER A 14 43.69 -41.07 53.78
CA SER A 14 43.87 -40.32 52.52
C SER A 14 45.39 -40.08 52.25
N PHE A 15 45.90 -39.54 51.12
CA PHE A 15 45.36 -38.92 49.89
C PHE A 15 46.05 -39.55 48.63
N PRO A 16 46.23 -38.86 47.47
CA PRO A 16 45.29 -38.84 46.36
C PRO A 16 45.84 -39.48 45.06
N ARG A 17 44.97 -39.76 44.08
CA ARG A 17 45.38 -39.99 42.68
C ARG A 17 44.46 -39.22 41.71
N LEU A 18 45.04 -38.80 40.58
CA LEU A 18 44.41 -37.90 39.61
C LEU A 18 43.40 -38.62 38.68
N HIS A 19 42.67 -37.82 37.92
CA HIS A 19 41.65 -38.22 36.95
C HIS A 19 42.10 -39.32 35.98
N ASP A 20 41.19 -40.27 35.71
CA ASP A 20 40.48 -40.24 34.43
C ASP A 20 39.00 -40.60 34.66
N ARG A 21 38.09 -39.84 34.04
CA ARG A 21 36.65 -40.12 34.01
C ARG A 21 36.09 -39.61 32.68
N ARG A 22 36.34 -40.36 31.60
CA ARG A 22 35.70 -40.15 30.29
C ARG A 22 34.19 -40.35 30.36
N THR A 23 33.47 -39.31 30.76
CA THR A 23 32.04 -39.20 30.49
C THR A 23 31.84 -39.05 28.99
N ALA A 24 31.18 -40.03 28.36
CA ALA A 24 30.79 -39.94 26.97
C ALA A 24 29.73 -38.85 26.80
N SER A 25 30.17 -37.63 26.44
CA SER A 25 29.28 -36.53 26.13
C SER A 25 28.46 -36.88 24.88
N ARG A 26 27.20 -37.25 25.09
CA ARG A 26 26.23 -37.49 24.02
C ARG A 26 25.93 -36.14 23.38
N ALA A 27 26.63 -35.85 22.27
CA ALA A 27 26.46 -34.61 21.52
C ALA A 27 24.96 -34.35 21.24
N PRO A 28 24.48 -33.11 21.41
CA PRO A 28 23.08 -32.79 21.12
C PRO A 28 22.82 -33.08 19.65
N VAL A 29 21.79 -33.89 19.38
CA VAL A 29 21.27 -34.06 18.01
C VAL A 29 20.84 -32.68 17.53
N PRO A 30 21.30 -32.20 16.37
CA PRO A 30 20.80 -30.95 15.81
C PRO A 30 19.28 -31.08 15.62
N GLN A 31 18.51 -30.32 16.39
CA GLN A 31 17.13 -30.05 16.01
C GLN A 31 17.20 -29.34 14.65
N PRO A 32 16.42 -29.77 13.64
CA PRO A 32 16.36 -29.01 12.40
C PRO A 32 15.87 -27.61 12.75
N LEU A 33 16.60 -26.59 12.29
CA LEU A 33 16.10 -25.23 12.30
C LEU A 33 14.79 -25.22 11.53
N ASP A 34 13.71 -24.76 12.16
CA ASP A 34 12.49 -24.47 11.42
C ASP A 34 12.78 -23.31 10.47
N ASP A 35 12.75 -23.61 9.17
CA ASP A 35 12.98 -22.67 8.06
C ASP A 35 11.84 -21.64 7.96
N GLY A 36 10.76 -21.80 8.74
CA GLY A 36 9.53 -21.02 8.61
C GLY A 36 8.77 -21.31 7.31
N ARG A 37 9.21 -22.34 6.56
CA ARG A 37 8.63 -22.72 5.27
C ARG A 37 7.42 -23.61 5.47
N ARG A 38 6.26 -22.95 5.42
CA ARG A 38 4.96 -23.60 5.26
C ARG A 38 5.01 -24.54 4.05
N ARG A 39 4.52 -25.77 4.25
CA ARG A 39 4.40 -26.76 3.17
C ARG A 39 3.14 -26.48 2.38
N PHE A 40 3.21 -26.64 1.06
CA PHE A 40 2.05 -26.53 0.18
C PHE A 40 1.55 -27.95 -0.19
N PRO A 41 0.22 -28.19 -0.22
CA PRO A 41 -0.87 -27.26 0.10
C PRO A 41 -0.86 -26.86 1.59
N LEU A 42 -1.24 -25.60 1.86
CA LEU A 42 -1.36 -25.08 3.23
C LEU A 42 -2.32 -25.96 4.04
N GLN A 43 -1.93 -26.30 5.27
CA GLN A 43 -2.70 -27.17 6.16
C GLN A 43 -3.56 -26.40 7.16
N ASP A 44 -3.22 -25.14 7.44
CA ASP A 44 -4.05 -24.23 8.21
C ASP A 44 -5.11 -23.56 7.31
N ALA A 45 -6.35 -23.55 7.80
CA ALA A 45 -7.48 -22.94 7.12
C ALA A 45 -7.41 -21.41 7.12
N GLN A 46 -6.84 -20.78 8.15
CA GLN A 46 -6.69 -19.33 8.23
C GLN A 46 -5.68 -18.83 7.18
N GLU A 47 -4.45 -19.36 7.17
CA GLU A 47 -3.45 -19.04 6.14
C GLU A 47 -3.95 -19.36 4.72
N ALA A 48 -4.65 -20.47 4.51
CA ALA A 48 -5.26 -20.78 3.21
C ALA A 48 -6.32 -19.74 2.78
N CYS A 49 -7.15 -19.29 3.71
CA CYS A 49 -8.14 -18.23 3.48
C CYS A 49 -7.48 -16.88 3.22
N LEU A 50 -6.45 -16.50 3.98
CA LEU A 50 -5.74 -15.23 3.83
C LEU A 50 -4.99 -15.14 2.49
N LEU A 51 -4.30 -16.21 2.06
CA LEU A 51 -3.67 -16.26 0.73
C LEU A 51 -4.72 -16.10 -0.38
N ARG A 52 -5.85 -16.81 -0.27
CA ARG A 52 -6.95 -16.72 -1.24
C ARG A 52 -7.54 -15.30 -1.28
N TYR A 53 -7.80 -14.72 -0.12
CA TYR A 53 -8.37 -13.38 0.03
C TYR A 53 -7.47 -12.32 -0.60
N PHE A 54 -6.15 -12.43 -0.41
CA PHE A 54 -5.19 -11.55 -1.09
C PHE A 54 -5.29 -11.63 -2.62
N ILE A 55 -5.29 -12.84 -3.19
CA ILE A 55 -5.33 -13.09 -4.64
C ILE A 55 -6.62 -12.58 -5.29
N GLN A 56 -7.75 -12.67 -4.57
CA GLN A 56 -9.07 -12.32 -5.09
C GLN A 56 -9.39 -10.83 -4.85
N GLU A 57 -9.24 -10.34 -3.62
CA GLU A 57 -9.82 -9.06 -3.18
C GLU A 57 -8.82 -7.91 -2.99
N ILE A 58 -7.51 -8.19 -2.87
CA ILE A 58 -6.49 -7.17 -2.53
C ILE A 58 -5.48 -6.93 -3.65
N SER A 59 -4.97 -7.98 -4.31
CA SER A 59 -3.84 -7.89 -5.23
C SER A 59 -4.08 -6.91 -6.39
N HIS A 60 -5.33 -6.76 -6.83
CA HIS A 60 -5.72 -5.85 -7.89
C HIS A 60 -5.51 -4.35 -7.53
N TRP A 61 -5.36 -3.99 -6.25
CA TRP A 61 -4.98 -2.64 -5.82
C TRP A 61 -3.50 -2.32 -6.09
N PHE A 62 -2.66 -3.35 -6.15
CA PHE A 62 -1.24 -3.25 -6.47
C PHE A 62 -0.99 -3.26 -7.98
N ASP A 63 -1.84 -3.98 -8.72
CA ASP A 63 -1.72 -4.19 -10.17
C ASP A 63 -2.37 -3.08 -11.05
N LEU A 64 -2.88 -1.98 -10.46
CA LEU A 64 -3.64 -0.92 -11.19
C LEU A 64 -2.90 -0.26 -12.37
N CYS A 65 -1.58 -0.37 -12.47
CA CYS A 65 -0.78 0.14 -13.59
C CYS A 65 0.13 -0.95 -14.21
N ASP A 66 -0.19 -2.22 -13.98
CA ASP A 66 0.58 -3.39 -14.42
C ASP A 66 -0.29 -4.39 -15.19
N GLU A 67 -0.16 -4.35 -16.52
CA GLU A 67 -0.84 -5.24 -17.47
C GLU A 67 -0.54 -6.74 -17.20
N ASN A 68 0.59 -7.05 -16.58
CA ASN A 68 1.01 -8.43 -16.27
C ASN A 68 0.48 -8.94 -14.91
N ARG A 69 -0.09 -8.05 -14.09
CA ARG A 69 -0.66 -8.33 -12.77
C ARG A 69 0.28 -9.13 -11.86
N HIS A 70 1.48 -8.61 -11.60
CA HIS A 70 2.51 -9.30 -10.83
C HIS A 70 2.06 -9.63 -9.40
N PHE A 71 1.24 -8.80 -8.74
CA PHE A 71 0.78 -9.08 -7.38
C PHE A 71 -0.32 -10.14 -7.36
N GLN A 72 -1.17 -10.25 -8.39
CA GLN A 72 -2.15 -11.33 -8.50
C GLN A 72 -1.54 -12.66 -8.98
N LEU A 73 -0.55 -12.63 -9.89
CA LEU A 73 -0.11 -13.82 -10.62
C LEU A 73 1.30 -14.32 -10.25
N VAL A 74 2.23 -13.43 -9.89
CA VAL A 74 3.65 -13.79 -9.65
C VAL A 74 3.99 -13.85 -8.17
N VAL A 75 3.54 -12.86 -7.39
CA VAL A 75 3.75 -12.78 -5.93
C VAL A 75 3.26 -14.03 -5.18
N PRO A 76 2.06 -14.59 -5.43
CA PRO A 76 1.56 -15.78 -4.72
C PRO A 76 2.36 -17.05 -5.04
N VAL A 77 3.01 -17.11 -6.20
CA VAL A 77 3.88 -18.22 -6.60
C VAL A 77 5.27 -18.08 -5.94
N ARG A 78 5.84 -16.86 -5.94
CA ARG A 78 7.10 -16.59 -5.23
C ARG A 78 6.97 -16.75 -3.71
N ALA A 79 5.82 -16.40 -3.14
CA ALA A 79 5.53 -16.56 -1.70
C ALA A 79 5.71 -18.01 -1.21
N GLN A 80 5.49 -19.02 -2.07
CA GLN A 80 5.72 -20.44 -1.72
C GLN A 80 7.21 -20.77 -1.43
N LYS A 81 8.15 -19.98 -1.98
CA LYS A 81 9.59 -20.08 -1.73
C LYS A 81 10.08 -19.17 -0.60
N HIS A 82 9.34 -18.10 -0.32
CA HIS A 82 9.82 -16.94 0.43
C HIS A 82 8.86 -16.62 1.60
N PRO A 83 9.10 -17.18 2.81
CA PRO A 83 8.19 -17.02 3.95
C PRO A 83 7.83 -15.57 4.24
N HIS A 84 8.79 -14.65 4.20
CA HIS A 84 8.56 -13.22 4.46
C HIS A 84 7.58 -12.56 3.49
N LEU A 85 7.49 -13.03 2.24
CA LEU A 85 6.51 -12.54 1.27
C LEU A 85 5.12 -13.14 1.54
N LEU A 86 5.07 -14.38 2.01
CA LEU A 86 3.83 -15.06 2.40
C LEU A 86 3.25 -14.49 3.71
N ASP A 87 4.10 -14.21 4.69
CA ASP A 87 3.73 -13.49 5.92
C ASP A 87 3.22 -12.06 5.60
N ALA A 88 3.83 -11.33 4.67
CA ALA A 88 3.30 -10.02 4.27
C ALA A 88 1.92 -10.10 3.61
N ILE A 89 1.69 -11.11 2.75
CA ILE A 89 0.37 -11.43 2.19
C ILE A 89 -0.64 -11.67 3.31
N PHE A 90 -0.29 -12.48 4.32
CA PHE A 90 -1.17 -12.74 5.46
C PHE A 90 -1.42 -11.50 6.32
N ALA A 91 -0.41 -10.65 6.52
CA ALA A 91 -0.54 -9.45 7.34
C ALA A 91 -1.55 -8.45 6.75
N VAL A 92 -1.46 -8.14 5.44
CA VAL A 92 -2.41 -7.24 4.78
C VAL A 92 -3.80 -7.88 4.62
N ALA A 93 -3.85 -9.18 4.32
CA ALA A 93 -5.11 -9.91 4.20
C ALA A 93 -5.86 -9.96 5.53
N ALA A 94 -5.17 -10.25 6.63
CA ALA A 94 -5.75 -10.31 7.96
C ALA A 94 -6.35 -8.95 8.35
N ARG A 95 -5.60 -7.86 8.18
CA ARG A 95 -6.06 -6.51 8.54
C ARG A 95 -7.29 -6.06 7.77
N HIS A 96 -7.37 -6.35 6.48
CA HIS A 96 -8.53 -5.97 5.68
C HIS A 96 -9.74 -6.87 5.99
N LEU A 97 -9.52 -8.19 6.04
CA LEU A 97 -10.60 -9.16 6.27
C LEU A 97 -11.22 -9.02 7.68
N SER A 98 -10.42 -8.75 8.71
CA SER A 98 -10.90 -8.58 10.08
C SER A 98 -11.59 -7.24 10.34
N ARG A 99 -11.51 -6.27 9.42
CA ARG A 99 -12.27 -4.99 9.52
C ARG A 99 -13.66 -5.06 8.90
N LEU A 100 -13.87 -5.89 7.87
CA LEU A 100 -15.10 -5.91 7.07
C LEU A 100 -16.32 -6.52 7.79
N PRO A 101 -17.40 -5.74 8.05
CA PRO A 101 -18.54 -6.21 8.85
C PRO A 101 -19.26 -7.42 8.28
N GLN A 102 -19.32 -7.58 6.95
CA GLN A 102 -20.03 -8.69 6.29
C GLN A 102 -19.41 -10.08 6.53
N TYR A 103 -18.19 -10.15 7.05
CA TYR A 103 -17.53 -11.41 7.42
C TYR A 103 -17.47 -11.64 8.93
N LYS A 104 -17.93 -10.69 9.78
CA LYS A 104 -17.92 -10.82 11.24
C LYS A 104 -19.08 -11.68 11.74
N THR A 105 -18.79 -12.63 12.61
CA THR A 105 -19.78 -13.46 13.32
C THR A 105 -19.53 -13.40 14.83
N ALA A 106 -20.44 -13.96 15.64
CA ALA A 106 -20.26 -14.06 17.09
C ALA A 106 -19.18 -15.09 17.51
N GLN A 107 -18.57 -15.81 16.55
CA GLN A 107 -17.60 -16.87 16.75
C GLN A 107 -16.26 -16.62 16.02
N GLY A 108 -16.04 -15.40 15.50
CA GLY A 108 -14.88 -15.03 14.69
C GLY A 108 -15.25 -14.63 13.26
N ILE A 109 -14.30 -14.71 12.34
CA ILE A 109 -14.48 -14.33 10.93
C ILE A 109 -14.96 -15.54 10.11
N LEU A 110 -15.96 -15.36 9.24
CA LEU A 110 -16.46 -16.41 8.33
C LEU A 110 -16.16 -16.05 6.87
N TYR A 111 -15.25 -16.80 6.21
CA TYR A 111 -14.87 -16.56 4.81
C TYR A 111 -14.92 -17.86 4.00
N HIS A 112 -15.60 -17.84 2.84
CA HIS A 112 -15.92 -19.04 2.01
C HIS A 112 -16.40 -20.26 2.82
N GLY A 113 -17.18 -20.03 3.88
CA GLY A 113 -17.71 -21.07 4.76
C GLY A 113 -16.71 -21.67 5.74
N GLN A 114 -15.47 -21.19 5.79
CA GLN A 114 -14.50 -21.51 6.85
C GLN A 114 -14.63 -20.49 7.97
N LEU A 115 -14.82 -20.98 9.21
CA LEU A 115 -14.76 -20.14 10.40
C LEU A 115 -13.30 -20.01 10.84
N LEU A 116 -12.86 -18.77 11.02
CA LEU A 116 -11.53 -18.38 11.46
C LEU A 116 -11.68 -17.72 12.85
N PRO A 117 -11.67 -18.52 13.93
CA PRO A 117 -11.89 -18.00 15.29
C PRO A 117 -10.69 -17.20 15.80
N ASP A 118 -9.49 -17.56 15.34
CA ASP A 118 -8.21 -16.95 15.73
C ASP A 118 -7.78 -15.78 14.81
N LEU A 119 -8.69 -15.28 13.95
CA LEU A 119 -8.44 -14.15 13.07
C LEU A 119 -8.97 -12.85 13.68
N ASP A 120 -8.10 -12.18 14.44
CA ASP A 120 -8.38 -10.87 15.04
C ASP A 120 -7.57 -9.73 14.37
N GLU A 121 -7.49 -8.58 15.04
CA GLU A 121 -6.73 -7.42 14.58
C GLU A 121 -5.23 -7.51 14.95
N HIS A 122 -4.86 -8.38 15.90
CA HIS A 122 -3.48 -8.63 16.33
C HIS A 122 -2.73 -9.61 15.40
N ALA A 123 -3.44 -10.57 14.78
CA ALA A 123 -2.87 -11.52 13.82
C ALA A 123 -2.10 -10.82 12.69
N ALA A 124 -2.61 -9.68 12.20
CA ALA A 124 -1.93 -8.85 11.21
C ALA A 124 -0.55 -8.36 11.69
N VAL A 125 -0.43 -7.98 12.96
CA VAL A 125 0.83 -7.55 13.59
C VAL A 125 1.79 -8.73 13.74
N GLU A 126 1.32 -9.92 14.10
CA GLU A 126 2.18 -11.10 14.17
C GLU A 126 2.83 -11.46 12.83
N TYR A 127 2.04 -11.50 11.77
CA TYR A 127 2.54 -11.78 10.42
C TYR A 127 3.51 -10.66 9.94
N MET A 128 3.21 -9.40 10.24
CA MET A 128 4.11 -8.26 9.99
C MET A 128 5.46 -8.41 10.70
N LEU A 129 5.48 -8.83 11.97
CA LEU A 129 6.71 -9.03 12.73
C LEU A 129 7.60 -10.15 12.14
N LYS A 130 6.99 -11.23 11.63
CA LYS A 130 7.68 -12.36 10.96
C LYS A 130 8.47 -11.90 9.72
N CYS A 131 8.12 -10.77 9.11
CA CYS A 131 8.79 -10.20 7.94
C CYS A 131 10.11 -9.45 8.26
N ILE A 132 10.26 -8.92 9.48
CA ILE A 132 11.36 -8.01 9.86
C ILE A 132 12.78 -8.60 9.64
N PRO A 133 13.05 -9.89 9.93
CA PRO A 133 14.37 -10.48 9.70
C PRO A 133 14.82 -10.48 8.22
N ALA A 134 13.88 -10.59 7.28
CA ALA A 134 14.19 -10.53 5.84
C ALA A 134 14.43 -9.08 5.39
N LEU A 135 13.57 -8.13 5.81
CA LEU A 135 13.74 -6.70 5.52
C LEU A 135 15.10 -6.18 6.00
N ARG A 136 15.52 -6.53 7.22
CA ARG A 136 16.82 -6.10 7.80
C ARG A 136 18.03 -6.58 7.01
N ARG A 137 17.95 -7.74 6.35
CA ARG A 137 19.04 -8.35 5.57
C ARG A 137 19.12 -7.87 4.12
N PHE A 138 18.25 -6.95 3.69
CA PHE A 138 18.12 -6.52 2.30
C PHE A 138 19.44 -6.04 1.64
N ARG A 139 20.35 -5.45 2.41
CA ARG A 139 21.64 -4.97 1.87
C ARG A 139 22.67 -6.09 1.69
N ASP A 140 22.54 -7.19 2.43
CA ASP A 140 23.51 -8.28 2.47
C ASP A 140 23.19 -9.37 1.43
N VAL A 141 21.91 -9.54 1.09
CA VAL A 141 21.45 -10.55 0.12
C VAL A 141 21.94 -10.22 -1.29
N GLN A 142 22.64 -11.19 -1.90
CA GLN A 142 23.09 -11.14 -3.30
C GLN A 142 22.15 -11.87 -4.27
N ASP A 143 21.22 -12.69 -3.77
CA ASP A 143 20.26 -13.44 -4.58
C ASP A 143 19.12 -12.54 -5.08
N ASP A 144 18.94 -12.47 -6.40
CA ASP A 144 18.03 -11.51 -7.00
C ASP A 144 16.53 -11.88 -6.90
N GLU A 145 16.18 -13.17 -6.86
CA GLU A 145 14.79 -13.59 -6.65
C GLU A 145 14.35 -13.25 -5.20
N TYR A 146 15.23 -13.44 -4.24
CA TYR A 146 15.03 -13.07 -2.84
C TYR A 146 15.01 -11.55 -2.64
N ARG A 147 15.90 -10.79 -3.31
CA ARG A 147 15.89 -9.30 -3.28
C ARG A 147 14.58 -8.73 -3.82
N ASP A 148 14.11 -9.19 -4.98
CA ASP A 148 12.80 -8.83 -5.53
C ASP A 148 11.69 -9.09 -4.50
N SER A 149 11.73 -10.27 -3.86
CA SER A 149 10.73 -10.70 -2.90
C SER A 149 10.74 -9.84 -1.62
N ILE A 150 11.89 -9.34 -1.16
CA ILE A 150 11.96 -8.35 -0.07
C ILE A 150 11.34 -7.00 -0.51
N ILE A 151 11.53 -6.55 -1.75
CA ILE A 151 10.95 -5.28 -2.22
C ILE A 151 9.42 -5.41 -2.31
N ALA A 152 8.90 -6.50 -2.88
CA ALA A 152 7.46 -6.77 -2.89
C ALA A 152 6.87 -6.90 -1.47
N THR A 153 7.62 -7.52 -0.55
CA THR A 153 7.28 -7.59 0.90
C THR A 153 7.17 -6.18 1.50
N ALA A 154 8.14 -5.30 1.27
CA ALA A 154 8.14 -3.92 1.78
C ALA A 154 6.93 -3.10 1.25
N VAL A 155 6.56 -3.29 -0.01
CA VAL A 155 5.39 -2.64 -0.64
C VAL A 155 4.06 -3.12 -0.03
N ILE A 156 3.91 -4.43 0.18
CA ILE A 156 2.72 -5.02 0.83
C ILE A 156 2.60 -4.55 2.30
N LEU A 157 3.72 -4.48 3.01
CA LEU A 157 3.73 -4.04 4.41
C LEU A 157 3.57 -2.51 4.56
N ARG A 158 3.96 -1.73 3.55
CA ARG A 158 3.60 -0.31 3.44
C ARG A 158 2.09 -0.14 3.24
N GLN A 159 1.48 -0.98 2.41
CA GLN A 159 0.03 -0.96 2.20
C GLN A 159 -0.71 -1.30 3.49
N LEU A 160 -0.24 -2.28 4.27
CA LEU A 160 -0.79 -2.60 5.60
C LEU A 160 -0.82 -1.38 6.53
N GLU A 161 0.26 -0.59 6.60
CA GLU A 161 0.29 0.62 7.43
C GLU A 161 -0.62 1.73 6.88
N GLU A 162 -0.74 1.86 5.56
CA GLU A 162 -1.66 2.80 4.91
C GLU A 162 -3.14 2.50 5.19
N MET A 163 -3.48 1.26 5.55
CA MET A 163 -4.84 0.89 5.97
C MET A 163 -5.17 1.29 7.41
N ASP A 164 -4.19 1.61 8.26
CA ASP A 164 -4.42 1.78 9.69
C ASP A 164 -5.00 3.14 10.07
N ASN A 165 -6.03 3.14 10.92
CA ASN A 165 -6.62 4.38 11.38
C ASN A 165 -5.69 5.06 12.39
N GLU A 166 -5.46 6.36 12.22
CA GLU A 166 -4.79 7.18 13.25
C GLU A 166 -5.60 7.17 14.57
N ASP A 167 -6.92 7.03 14.47
CA ASP A 167 -7.85 6.90 15.62
C ASP A 167 -7.77 5.50 16.30
N ASP A 168 -7.11 4.48 15.71
CA ASP A 168 -6.85 3.17 16.37
C ASP A 168 -5.62 3.22 17.31
N ALA A 169 -4.89 4.34 17.35
CA ALA A 169 -3.71 4.50 18.18
C ALA A 169 -4.08 4.70 19.66
N PRO A 170 -3.51 3.92 20.61
CA PRO A 170 -3.79 4.12 22.03
C PRO A 170 -3.30 5.50 22.51
N GLU A 171 -4.06 6.13 23.42
CA GLU A 171 -3.78 7.46 24.01
C GLU A 171 -2.39 7.56 24.68
N HIS A 172 -1.78 6.41 24.98
CA HIS A 172 -0.37 6.29 25.30
C HIS A 172 0.33 5.51 24.19
N PRO A 173 1.21 6.13 23.38
CA PRO A 173 1.97 5.42 22.39
C PRO A 173 2.97 4.51 23.08
N MET A 174 2.60 3.24 23.28
CA MET A 174 3.57 2.17 23.46
C MET A 174 4.64 2.30 22.38
N GLU A 175 5.91 2.28 22.78
CA GLU A 175 7.05 2.46 21.89
C GLU A 175 6.91 1.53 20.68
N ARG A 176 6.67 2.08 19.47
CA ARG A 176 6.49 1.29 18.24
C ARG A 176 7.72 0.36 18.12
N PRO A 177 7.61 -0.98 18.32
CA PRO A 177 8.77 -1.78 18.78
C PRO A 177 9.95 -1.86 17.80
N VAL A 178 9.70 -1.49 16.55
CA VAL A 178 10.71 -1.07 15.57
C VAL A 178 10.12 0.16 14.87
N ASN A 179 10.94 1.13 14.46
CA ASN A 179 10.52 2.10 13.45
C ASN A 179 10.39 1.38 12.10
N PHE A 180 9.24 0.75 11.90
CA PHE A 180 8.95 -0.18 10.82
C PHE A 180 8.92 0.54 9.45
N LEU A 181 8.33 1.73 9.40
CA LEU A 181 8.48 2.69 8.30
C LEU A 181 9.94 2.86 7.89
N ALA A 182 10.84 3.20 8.82
CA ALA A 182 12.25 3.44 8.50
C ALA A 182 12.96 2.19 7.92
N VAL A 183 12.48 0.97 8.23
CA VAL A 183 13.00 -0.27 7.64
C VAL A 183 12.46 -0.46 6.21
N ILE A 184 11.16 -0.26 5.99
CA ILE A 184 10.52 -0.29 4.66
C ILE A 184 11.15 0.77 3.75
N ASP A 185 11.26 2.00 4.23
CA ASP A 185 11.93 3.13 3.59
C ASP A 185 13.36 2.79 3.19
N ALA A 186 14.14 2.14 4.06
CA ALA A 186 15.53 1.80 3.78
C ALA A 186 15.66 0.75 2.66
N VAL A 187 14.65 -0.10 2.48
CA VAL A 187 14.52 -0.98 1.30
C VAL A 187 14.14 -0.17 0.07
N LEU A 188 13.03 0.59 0.11
CA LEU A 188 12.48 1.29 -1.06
C LEU A 188 13.37 2.43 -1.58
N ARG A 189 14.13 3.12 -0.71
CA ARG A 189 15.09 4.17 -1.12
C ARG A 189 16.36 3.59 -1.78
N SER A 190 16.56 2.27 -1.78
CA SER A 190 17.72 1.62 -2.40
C SER A 190 17.47 1.37 -3.90
N LEU A 191 17.38 2.47 -4.66
CA LEU A 191 16.97 2.49 -6.07
C LEU A 191 17.84 1.57 -6.98
N PRO A 192 17.22 0.86 -7.94
CA PRO A 192 17.94 0.02 -8.89
C PRO A 192 18.54 0.83 -10.05
N SER A 193 19.59 0.30 -10.68
CA SER A 193 20.11 0.85 -11.95
C SER A 193 19.17 0.50 -13.11
N GLN A 194 19.13 1.32 -14.16
CA GLN A 194 18.24 1.11 -15.31
C GLN A 194 18.38 -0.28 -15.96
N ALA A 195 19.61 -0.77 -16.11
CA ALA A 195 19.87 -2.08 -16.71
C ALA A 195 19.26 -3.24 -15.89
N VAL A 196 19.36 -3.16 -14.56
CA VAL A 196 18.77 -4.14 -13.63
C VAL A 196 17.25 -4.00 -13.57
N PHE A 197 16.75 -2.77 -13.56
CA PHE A 197 15.31 -2.48 -13.59
C PHE A 197 14.64 -3.06 -14.84
N GLY A 198 15.24 -2.85 -16.02
CA GLY A 198 14.71 -3.35 -17.30
C GLY A 198 14.55 -4.87 -17.42
N GLN A 199 15.19 -5.63 -16.53
CA GLN A 199 15.24 -7.11 -16.58
C GLN A 199 14.41 -7.81 -15.49
N ARG A 200 13.94 -7.08 -14.47
CA ARG A 200 13.32 -7.67 -13.26
C ARG A 200 11.90 -7.20 -13.08
N SER A 201 10.95 -7.90 -13.71
CA SER A 201 9.56 -7.46 -13.82
C SER A 201 8.83 -7.30 -12.47
N LEU A 202 9.09 -8.17 -11.47
CA LEU A 202 8.51 -7.99 -10.13
C LEU A 202 9.10 -6.76 -9.41
N MET A 203 10.40 -6.50 -9.55
CA MET A 203 11.02 -5.26 -9.05
C MET A 203 10.38 -4.03 -9.71
N GLN A 204 10.14 -4.05 -11.03
CA GLN A 204 9.42 -2.98 -11.72
C GLN A 204 8.04 -2.75 -11.12
N ALA A 205 7.20 -3.79 -11.04
CA ALA A 205 5.84 -3.70 -10.53
C ALA A 205 5.81 -3.17 -9.07
N ALA A 206 6.72 -3.65 -8.23
CA ALA A 206 6.84 -3.20 -6.84
C ALA A 206 7.24 -1.70 -6.75
N TYR A 207 8.21 -1.24 -7.56
CA TYR A 207 8.57 0.18 -7.58
C TYR A 207 7.47 1.08 -8.16
N TRP A 208 6.72 0.62 -9.18
CA TRP A 208 5.59 1.38 -9.71
C TRP A 208 4.44 1.49 -8.69
N MET A 209 4.15 0.43 -7.92
CA MET A 209 3.24 0.51 -6.78
C MET A 209 3.78 1.43 -5.68
N ALA A 210 5.07 1.33 -5.33
CA ALA A 210 5.69 2.18 -4.32
C ALA A 210 5.59 3.68 -4.67
N LEU A 211 5.65 4.06 -5.95
CA LEU A 211 5.39 5.44 -6.39
C LEU A 211 3.91 5.84 -6.26
N ARG A 212 2.95 4.92 -6.46
CA ARG A 212 1.52 5.20 -6.20
C ARG A 212 1.23 5.35 -4.70
N GLN A 213 1.89 4.57 -3.86
CA GLN A 213 1.89 4.74 -2.40
C GLN A 213 2.52 6.08 -1.99
N GLU A 214 3.56 6.53 -2.70
CA GLU A 214 4.15 7.84 -2.45
C GLU A 214 3.18 8.98 -2.79
N ILE A 215 2.39 8.88 -3.88
CA ILE A 215 1.30 9.82 -4.17
C ILE A 215 0.30 9.85 -3.00
N PHE A 216 -0.17 8.68 -2.54
CA PHE A 216 -1.13 8.61 -1.44
C PHE A 216 -0.61 9.27 -0.15
N ASN A 217 0.61 8.91 0.30
CA ASN A 217 1.20 9.51 1.49
C ASN A 217 1.43 11.01 1.34
N SER A 218 1.90 11.46 0.17
CA SER A 218 2.18 12.87 -0.11
C SER A 218 0.91 13.72 -0.04
N PHE A 219 -0.20 13.26 -0.65
CA PHE A 219 -1.50 13.94 -0.59
C PHE A 219 -2.16 13.88 0.79
N THR A 220 -2.08 12.74 1.50
CA THR A 220 -2.69 12.60 2.84
C THR A 220 -1.94 13.38 3.92
N ARG A 221 -0.59 13.45 3.85
CA ARG A 221 0.24 14.19 4.81
C ARG A 221 0.42 15.66 4.44
N ARG A 222 0.23 16.01 3.16
CA ARG A 222 0.57 17.32 2.55
C ARG A 222 2.07 17.64 2.66
N GLU A 223 2.88 16.63 2.32
CA GLU A 223 4.35 16.64 2.39
C GLU A 223 4.94 16.22 1.03
N ALA A 224 6.17 16.67 0.73
CA ALA A 224 6.86 16.27 -0.50
C ALA A 224 7.18 14.75 -0.53
N PRO A 225 7.01 14.07 -1.68
CA PRO A 225 7.32 12.66 -1.84
C PRO A 225 8.81 12.39 -1.66
N GLN A 226 9.12 11.42 -0.81
CA GLN A 226 10.46 10.97 -0.44
C GLN A 226 11.01 9.89 -1.39
N LEU A 227 10.13 9.22 -2.14
CA LEU A 227 10.47 8.27 -3.20
C LEU A 227 10.19 8.87 -4.59
N MET A 228 11.23 8.96 -5.41
CA MET A 228 11.16 9.38 -6.81
C MET A 228 12.01 8.43 -7.66
N LEU A 229 11.51 8.01 -8.83
CA LEU A 229 12.37 7.41 -9.84
C LEU A 229 13.11 8.51 -10.63
N PRO A 230 14.38 8.29 -11.01
CA PRO A 230 15.13 9.21 -11.86
C PRO A 230 14.44 9.49 -13.22
N PRO A 231 14.63 10.68 -13.82
CA PRO A 231 13.92 11.09 -15.04
C PRO A 231 14.08 10.12 -16.23
N GLU A 232 15.22 9.47 -16.36
CA GLU A 232 15.53 8.54 -17.45
C GLU A 232 14.61 7.30 -17.49
N PHE A 233 13.92 6.98 -16.39
CA PHE A 233 12.90 5.91 -16.32
C PHE A 233 11.62 6.29 -17.11
N TRP A 234 11.41 7.57 -17.43
CA TRP A 234 10.27 8.03 -18.23
C TRP A 234 10.20 7.37 -19.61
N HIS A 235 11.34 7.08 -20.23
CA HIS A 235 11.37 6.55 -21.60
C HIS A 235 10.91 5.08 -21.68
N SER A 236 11.21 4.27 -20.67
CA SER A 236 10.81 2.86 -20.56
C SER A 236 9.48 2.64 -19.82
N ALA A 237 8.93 3.66 -19.15
CA ALA A 237 7.66 3.59 -18.47
C ALA A 237 6.46 3.38 -19.43
N SER A 238 5.51 2.53 -19.01
CA SER A 238 4.21 2.37 -19.65
C SER A 238 3.41 3.69 -19.62
N ARG A 239 2.36 3.79 -20.43
CA ARG A 239 1.51 5.00 -20.48
C ARG A 239 0.93 5.35 -19.10
N ALA A 240 0.43 4.36 -18.37
CA ALA A 240 -0.06 4.54 -17.00
C ALA A 240 1.05 5.01 -16.05
N ASN A 241 2.23 4.38 -16.10
CA ASN A 241 3.34 4.71 -15.21
C ASN A 241 4.00 6.07 -15.53
N LYS A 242 3.86 6.60 -16.75
CA LYS A 242 4.17 8.01 -17.05
C LYS A 242 3.25 8.97 -16.31
N VAL A 243 1.96 8.68 -16.19
CA VAL A 243 1.05 9.52 -15.38
C VAL A 243 1.42 9.45 -13.90
N VAL A 244 1.75 8.26 -13.39
CA VAL A 244 2.28 8.08 -12.02
C VAL A 244 3.52 8.95 -11.80
N MET A 245 4.54 8.87 -12.67
CA MET A 245 5.73 9.72 -12.58
C MET A 245 5.39 11.21 -12.64
N HIS A 246 4.46 11.61 -13.49
CA HIS A 246 4.06 13.02 -13.61
C HIS A 246 3.42 13.54 -12.33
N LEU A 247 2.47 12.81 -11.73
CA LEU A 247 1.81 13.23 -10.50
C LEU A 247 2.78 13.25 -9.30
N VAL A 248 3.73 12.31 -9.19
CA VAL A 248 4.79 12.39 -8.16
C VAL A 248 5.66 13.65 -8.36
N GLN A 249 5.96 14.04 -9.60
CA GLN A 249 6.70 15.29 -9.87
C GLN A 249 5.87 16.54 -9.53
N VAL A 250 4.56 16.55 -9.83
CA VAL A 250 3.65 17.65 -9.44
C VAL A 250 3.55 17.77 -7.91
N ALA A 251 3.41 16.66 -7.20
CA ALA A 251 3.44 16.61 -5.74
C ALA A 251 4.76 17.16 -5.16
N LYS A 252 5.90 16.76 -5.73
CA LYS A 252 7.23 17.24 -5.32
C LYS A 252 7.42 18.73 -5.57
N TRP A 253 6.86 19.25 -6.66
CA TRP A 253 6.85 20.68 -6.89
C TRP A 253 6.00 21.40 -5.85
N HIS A 254 4.72 21.01 -5.68
CA HIS A 254 3.77 21.69 -4.80
C HIS A 254 4.22 21.75 -3.33
N TRP A 255 4.70 20.64 -2.75
CA TRP A 255 5.10 20.57 -1.33
C TRP A 255 6.61 20.71 -1.08
N GLY A 256 7.42 21.04 -2.08
CA GLY A 256 8.88 21.00 -1.95
C GLY A 256 9.66 22.10 -2.67
N ASP A 257 9.40 22.35 -3.94
CA ASP A 257 10.15 23.34 -4.76
C ASP A 257 9.40 24.67 -4.91
N GLY A 258 8.10 24.61 -5.22
CA GLY A 258 7.23 25.78 -5.43
C GLY A 258 7.63 26.72 -6.57
N SER A 259 8.70 26.45 -7.33
CA SER A 259 9.24 27.43 -8.27
C SER A 259 8.38 27.59 -9.51
N GLU A 260 8.24 28.84 -9.99
CA GLU A 260 7.54 29.09 -11.26
C GLU A 260 8.19 28.38 -12.46
N ARG A 261 9.51 28.11 -12.38
CA ARG A 261 10.26 27.49 -13.47
C ARG A 261 9.83 26.03 -13.62
N GLU A 262 9.72 25.31 -12.51
CA GLU A 262 9.28 23.93 -12.49
C GLU A 262 7.78 23.82 -12.75
N TRP A 263 6.94 24.74 -12.26
CA TRP A 263 5.52 24.83 -12.65
C TRP A 263 5.36 24.95 -14.17
N ARG A 264 6.08 25.89 -14.82
CA ARG A 264 6.05 26.05 -16.29
C ARG A 264 6.60 24.82 -17.04
N ARG A 265 7.45 23.99 -16.41
CA ARG A 265 7.91 22.70 -16.96
C ARG A 265 6.82 21.63 -16.84
N LEU A 266 6.17 21.56 -15.68
CA LEU A 266 5.13 20.60 -15.37
C LEU A 266 3.84 20.85 -16.15
N VAL A 267 3.43 22.10 -16.38
CA VAL A 267 2.28 22.43 -17.24
C VAL A 267 2.50 21.90 -18.67
N LYS A 268 3.71 22.07 -19.24
CA LYS A 268 4.06 21.50 -20.56
C LYS A 268 4.09 19.97 -20.56
N GLN A 269 4.41 19.35 -19.43
CA GLN A 269 4.36 17.91 -19.27
C GLN A 269 2.91 17.41 -19.09
N GLN A 270 2.03 18.17 -18.45
CA GLN A 270 0.58 17.92 -18.38
C GLN A 270 -0.06 18.02 -19.77
N GLU A 271 0.31 19.03 -20.57
CA GLU A 271 -0.08 19.16 -21.98
C GLU A 271 0.30 17.90 -22.79
N TYR A 272 1.54 17.43 -22.67
CA TYR A 272 2.00 16.17 -23.29
C TYR A 272 1.29 14.93 -22.71
N VAL A 273 1.04 14.88 -21.40
CA VAL A 273 0.32 13.77 -20.77
C VAL A 273 -1.11 13.67 -21.32
N GLU A 274 -1.80 14.80 -21.51
CA GLU A 274 -3.14 14.83 -22.10
C GLU A 274 -3.15 14.53 -23.61
N GLN A 275 -2.23 15.14 -24.38
CA GLN A 275 -2.25 15.10 -25.85
C GLN A 275 -1.56 13.85 -26.44
N ASP A 276 -0.59 13.26 -25.74
CA ASP A 276 0.17 12.10 -26.23
C ASP A 276 -0.01 10.85 -25.35
N VAL A 277 -0.05 10.97 -24.02
CA VAL A 277 -0.01 9.81 -23.10
C VAL A 277 -1.39 9.22 -22.81
N LEU A 278 -2.39 10.06 -22.53
CA LEU A 278 -3.73 9.66 -22.11
C LEU A 278 -4.67 9.28 -23.26
N VAL A 279 -4.42 9.73 -24.49
CA VAL A 279 -5.30 9.54 -25.67
C VAL A 279 -5.83 8.10 -25.88
N PRO A 280 -5.07 7.01 -25.64
CA PRO A 280 -5.61 5.64 -25.75
C PRO A 280 -6.61 5.26 -24.67
N PHE A 281 -6.53 5.85 -23.48
CA PHE A 281 -7.43 5.63 -22.33
C PHE A 281 -8.74 6.40 -22.52
N ARG A 282 -9.43 6.13 -23.63
CA ARG A 282 -10.73 6.73 -23.97
C ARG A 282 -11.88 5.97 -23.30
N PRO A 283 -12.95 6.64 -22.86
CA PRO A 283 -14.09 5.97 -22.28
C PRO A 283 -14.84 5.11 -23.31
N ILE A 284 -15.42 4.00 -22.86
CA ILE A 284 -16.35 3.16 -23.64
C ILE A 284 -17.78 3.72 -23.63
N TYR A 285 -18.10 4.55 -22.63
CA TYR A 285 -19.35 5.29 -22.52
C TYR A 285 -19.10 6.60 -21.75
N GLN A 286 -19.67 7.71 -22.22
CA GLN A 286 -19.59 9.00 -21.53
C GLN A 286 -20.92 9.75 -21.68
N LYS A 287 -21.43 10.27 -20.57
CA LYS A 287 -22.65 11.07 -20.50
C LYS A 287 -22.43 12.25 -19.53
N PRO A 288 -22.62 13.51 -19.97
CA PRO A 288 -22.58 14.67 -19.08
C PRO A 288 -23.64 14.60 -17.96
N ALA A 289 -23.36 15.28 -16.86
CA ALA A 289 -24.28 15.39 -15.73
C ALA A 289 -25.52 16.23 -16.09
N ASP A 290 -26.72 15.66 -15.98
CA ASP A 290 -27.97 16.41 -16.15
C ASP A 290 -28.47 16.99 -14.82
N LYS A 291 -28.04 18.22 -14.51
CA LYS A 291 -28.48 18.94 -13.30
C LYS A 291 -30.00 19.16 -13.23
N SER A 292 -30.74 19.12 -14.34
CA SER A 292 -32.22 19.23 -14.31
C SER A 292 -32.88 17.97 -13.73
N LYS A 293 -32.17 16.84 -13.72
CA LYS A 293 -32.57 15.57 -13.11
C LYS A 293 -31.94 15.33 -11.72
N GLY A 294 -31.23 16.32 -11.17
CA GLY A 294 -30.45 16.18 -9.95
C GLY A 294 -29.13 15.41 -10.12
N GLU A 295 -28.70 15.16 -11.36
CA GLU A 295 -27.39 14.51 -11.61
C GLU A 295 -26.27 15.56 -11.45
N ILE A 296 -25.40 15.36 -10.47
CA ILE A 296 -24.24 16.24 -10.21
C ILE A 296 -22.97 15.76 -10.91
N PHE A 297 -22.80 14.45 -11.05
CA PHE A 297 -21.60 13.82 -11.63
C PHE A 297 -21.85 13.31 -13.06
N PRO A 298 -20.86 13.37 -13.96
CA PRO A 298 -20.93 12.69 -15.25
C PRO A 298 -20.89 11.17 -15.05
N THR A 299 -21.46 10.43 -16.00
CA THR A 299 -21.31 8.96 -16.06
C THR A 299 -20.24 8.64 -17.11
N THR A 300 -19.07 8.16 -16.67
CA THR A 300 -17.94 7.85 -17.54
C THR A 300 -17.43 6.44 -17.24
N TRP A 301 -17.47 5.55 -18.23
CA TRP A 301 -17.03 4.16 -18.12
C TRP A 301 -15.79 3.93 -18.98
N TYR A 302 -14.86 3.12 -18.49
CA TYR A 302 -13.62 2.74 -19.18
C TYR A 302 -13.53 1.22 -19.37
N ALA A 303 -12.56 0.75 -20.15
CA ALA A 303 -12.39 -0.67 -20.41
C ALA A 303 -11.57 -1.39 -19.32
N SER A 304 -10.76 -0.67 -18.54
CA SER A 304 -9.91 -1.27 -17.50
C SER A 304 -9.65 -0.36 -16.29
N ASN A 305 -9.22 -0.96 -15.17
CA ASN A 305 -8.71 -0.24 -14.01
C ASN A 305 -7.44 0.58 -14.31
N ILE A 306 -6.69 0.21 -15.36
CA ILE A 306 -5.50 0.93 -15.82
C ILE A 306 -5.92 2.25 -16.48
N ASP A 307 -6.97 2.24 -17.30
CA ASP A 307 -7.57 3.43 -17.90
C ASP A 307 -8.06 4.38 -16.81
N VAL A 308 -8.87 3.85 -15.87
CA VAL A 308 -9.46 4.58 -14.73
C VAL A 308 -8.37 5.27 -13.92
N THR A 309 -7.36 4.51 -13.48
CA THR A 309 -6.25 5.05 -12.67
C THR A 309 -5.42 6.06 -13.47
N SER A 310 -5.14 5.80 -14.75
CA SER A 310 -4.38 6.72 -15.59
C SER A 310 -5.09 8.06 -15.76
N VAL A 311 -6.40 8.06 -16.04
CA VAL A 311 -7.18 9.29 -16.18
C VAL A 311 -7.32 10.00 -14.84
N GLN A 312 -7.64 9.29 -13.74
CA GLN A 312 -7.79 9.91 -12.43
C GLN A 312 -6.49 10.56 -11.93
N LEU A 313 -5.34 9.89 -12.00
CA LEU A 313 -4.06 10.51 -11.62
C LEU A 313 -3.71 11.72 -12.53
N GLY A 314 -4.09 11.69 -13.81
CA GLY A 314 -3.90 12.80 -14.74
C GLY A 314 -4.79 14.02 -14.43
N LEU A 315 -6.04 13.79 -14.00
CA LEU A 315 -6.97 14.83 -13.54
C LEU A 315 -6.53 15.44 -12.19
N ILE A 316 -5.98 14.64 -11.28
CA ILE A 316 -5.41 15.14 -10.01
C ILE A 316 -4.19 16.03 -10.30
N ALA A 317 -3.27 15.59 -11.16
CA ALA A 317 -2.11 16.40 -11.58
C ALA A 317 -2.53 17.74 -12.18
N LYS A 318 -3.54 17.73 -13.06
CA LYS A 318 -4.13 18.96 -13.62
C LYS A 318 -4.74 19.85 -12.55
N SER A 319 -5.50 19.28 -11.61
CA SER A 319 -6.18 20.02 -10.54
C SER A 319 -5.17 20.81 -9.69
N VAL A 320 -4.06 20.18 -9.29
CA VAL A 320 -2.98 20.85 -8.56
C VAL A 320 -2.31 21.94 -9.42
N LEU A 321 -1.94 21.63 -10.67
CA LEU A 321 -1.27 22.63 -11.53
C LEU A 321 -2.15 23.85 -11.86
N VAL A 322 -3.48 23.69 -11.90
CA VAL A 322 -4.44 24.78 -12.12
C VAL A 322 -4.71 25.57 -10.82
N ALA A 323 -4.88 24.88 -9.68
CA ALA A 323 -5.14 25.51 -8.39
C ALA A 323 -3.95 26.33 -7.87
N GLU A 324 -2.76 25.73 -7.89
CA GLU A 324 -1.53 26.25 -7.29
C GLU A 324 -0.76 27.19 -8.25
N ASN A 325 -1.41 27.69 -9.30
CA ASN A 325 -0.79 28.51 -10.34
C ASN A 325 -0.20 29.81 -9.74
N PRO A 326 1.15 30.00 -9.75
CA PRO A 326 1.80 31.10 -9.04
C PRO A 326 1.43 32.48 -9.58
N PHE A 327 0.93 32.58 -10.82
CA PHE A 327 0.51 33.84 -11.43
C PHE A 327 -0.87 34.33 -10.96
N LEU A 328 -1.58 33.54 -10.13
CA LEU A 328 -2.81 33.98 -9.47
C LEU A 328 -2.55 34.90 -8.25
N GLY A 329 -1.33 34.91 -7.72
CA GLY A 329 -0.93 35.78 -6.60
C GLY A 329 -0.43 37.18 -7.01
N ASP A 330 -0.17 37.41 -8.30
CA ASP A 330 0.31 38.70 -8.81
C ASP A 330 -0.80 39.78 -8.78
N GLN A 331 -0.40 41.06 -8.70
CA GLN A 331 -1.33 42.20 -8.55
C GLN A 331 -2.30 42.38 -9.73
N SER A 332 -2.04 41.71 -10.86
CA SER A 332 -2.90 41.64 -12.04
C SER A 332 -4.06 40.64 -11.92
N ALA A 333 -4.05 39.75 -10.93
CA ALA A 333 -5.03 38.66 -10.78
C ALA A 333 -6.40 39.14 -10.27
N SER A 334 -7.28 39.51 -11.20
CA SER A 334 -8.69 39.81 -10.92
C SER A 334 -9.40 38.69 -10.13
N ARG A 335 -10.40 39.06 -9.31
CA ARG A 335 -11.36 38.12 -8.70
C ARG A 335 -12.06 37.21 -9.73
N SER A 336 -12.10 37.58 -11.01
CA SER A 336 -12.61 36.72 -12.09
C SER A 336 -11.62 35.60 -12.49
N SER A 337 -10.32 35.78 -12.28
CA SER A 337 -9.31 34.74 -12.51
C SER A 337 -9.38 33.66 -11.43
N TRP A 338 -9.49 34.07 -10.16
CA TRP A 338 -9.69 33.15 -9.03
C TRP A 338 -10.95 32.30 -9.18
N ARG A 339 -12.11 32.92 -9.46
CA ARG A 339 -13.36 32.19 -9.73
C ARG A 339 -13.31 31.26 -10.94
N ARG A 340 -12.48 31.57 -11.95
CA ARG A 340 -12.25 30.68 -13.08
C ARG A 340 -11.46 29.44 -12.62
N MET A 341 -10.34 29.63 -11.94
CA MET A 341 -9.56 28.53 -11.33
C MET A 341 -10.46 27.64 -10.46
N GLU A 342 -11.21 28.22 -9.52
CA GLU A 342 -12.13 27.48 -8.63
C GLU A 342 -13.13 26.66 -9.45
N SER A 343 -13.69 27.23 -10.52
CA SER A 343 -14.65 26.54 -11.38
C SER A 343 -14.02 25.45 -12.25
N ASP A 344 -12.82 25.67 -12.78
CA ASP A 344 -12.09 24.71 -13.59
C ASP A 344 -11.68 23.49 -12.73
N VAL A 345 -11.17 23.73 -11.52
CA VAL A 345 -10.82 22.66 -10.55
C VAL A 345 -12.06 21.90 -10.09
N ARG A 346 -13.20 22.56 -9.82
CA ARG A 346 -14.47 21.87 -9.53
C ARG A 346 -14.90 20.94 -10.66
N ILE A 347 -14.75 21.33 -11.92
CA ILE A 347 -15.11 20.49 -13.08
C ILE A 347 -14.25 19.21 -13.08
N LEU A 348 -12.94 19.33 -12.85
CA LEU A 348 -12.03 18.18 -12.75
C LEU A 348 -12.38 17.27 -11.56
N LEU A 349 -12.75 17.83 -10.40
CA LEU A 349 -13.19 17.06 -9.24
C LEU A 349 -14.54 16.36 -9.48
N LEU A 350 -15.49 16.98 -10.18
CA LEU A 350 -16.74 16.33 -10.56
C LEU A 350 -16.51 15.16 -11.52
N GLU A 351 -15.58 15.28 -12.47
CA GLU A 351 -15.20 14.17 -13.36
C GLU A 351 -14.50 13.05 -12.59
N LEU A 352 -13.51 13.37 -11.74
CA LEU A 352 -12.85 12.42 -10.83
C LEU A 352 -13.85 11.60 -10.00
N CYS A 353 -14.86 12.26 -9.44
CA CYS A 353 -15.92 11.65 -8.65
C CYS A 353 -16.86 10.78 -9.52
N GLY A 354 -17.24 11.26 -10.70
CA GLY A 354 -18.06 10.49 -11.64
C GLY A 354 -17.39 9.19 -12.07
N ILE A 355 -16.08 9.24 -12.37
CA ILE A 355 -15.26 8.06 -12.69
C ILE A 355 -15.20 7.11 -11.48
N ALA A 356 -14.93 7.61 -10.28
CA ALA A 356 -14.88 6.79 -9.06
C ALA A 356 -16.22 6.07 -8.78
N LEU A 357 -17.34 6.79 -8.87
CA LEU A 357 -18.67 6.24 -8.63
C LEU A 357 -19.12 5.22 -9.69
N CYS A 358 -18.57 5.29 -10.90
CA CYS A 358 -18.80 4.29 -11.95
C CYS A 358 -17.99 2.99 -11.76
N ASN A 359 -16.98 2.99 -10.87
CA ASN A 359 -16.05 1.85 -10.68
C ASN A 359 -16.05 1.35 -9.22
N PRO A 360 -17.21 1.00 -8.61
CA PRO A 360 -17.30 0.63 -7.19
C PRO A 360 -16.56 -0.66 -6.83
N ALA A 361 -16.25 -1.51 -7.81
CA ALA A 361 -15.43 -2.71 -7.64
C ALA A 361 -13.91 -2.41 -7.56
N SER A 362 -13.51 -1.14 -7.62
CA SER A 362 -12.12 -0.69 -7.45
C SER A 362 -12.04 0.37 -6.34
N PRO A 363 -11.88 -0.03 -5.06
CA PRO A 363 -11.70 0.90 -3.95
C PRO A 363 -10.62 1.98 -4.18
N PRO A 364 -9.49 1.71 -4.85
CA PRO A 364 -8.52 2.75 -5.21
C PRO A 364 -9.04 3.88 -6.11
N ALA A 365 -10.13 3.67 -6.86
CA ALA A 365 -10.76 4.76 -7.64
C ALA A 365 -11.50 5.75 -6.73
N LEU A 366 -12.07 5.26 -5.62
CA LEU A 366 -12.65 6.08 -4.55
C LEU A 366 -11.56 6.80 -3.74
N VAL A 367 -10.43 6.14 -3.44
CA VAL A 367 -9.25 6.78 -2.82
C VAL A 367 -8.79 8.00 -3.63
N GLN A 368 -8.69 7.86 -4.95
CA GLN A 368 -8.24 8.94 -5.84
C GLN A 368 -9.18 10.17 -5.83
N ALA A 369 -10.50 9.94 -5.87
CA ALA A 369 -11.47 11.03 -5.70
C ALA A 369 -11.42 11.64 -4.28
N ALA A 370 -11.26 10.81 -3.25
CA ALA A 370 -11.16 11.25 -1.86
C ALA A 370 -9.92 12.14 -1.61
N MET A 371 -8.76 11.81 -2.19
CA MET A 371 -7.56 12.67 -2.13
C MET A 371 -7.81 14.04 -2.77
N ALA A 372 -8.47 14.09 -3.93
CA ALA A 372 -8.78 15.35 -4.60
C ALA A 372 -9.76 16.21 -3.80
N ILE A 373 -10.81 15.59 -3.24
CA ILE A 373 -11.75 16.25 -2.31
C ILE A 373 -11.02 16.78 -1.07
N GLY A 374 -10.06 16.03 -0.52
CA GLY A 374 -9.23 16.44 0.62
C GLY A 374 -8.26 17.58 0.34
N MET A 375 -8.08 17.99 -0.93
CA MET A 375 -7.31 19.16 -1.34
C MET A 375 -8.21 20.34 -1.72
N TYR A 376 -9.21 20.11 -2.57
CA TYR A 376 -9.98 21.17 -3.25
C TYR A 376 -11.50 21.10 -3.02
N GLY A 377 -11.96 20.30 -2.05
CA GLY A 377 -13.37 20.19 -1.67
C GLY A 377 -13.98 21.52 -1.18
N ASP A 378 -13.17 22.42 -0.62
CA ASP A 378 -13.63 23.72 -0.12
C ASP A 378 -14.02 24.71 -1.24
N PHE A 379 -13.61 24.47 -2.49
CA PHE A 379 -14.10 25.26 -3.64
C PHE A 379 -15.58 25.00 -3.92
N PHE A 380 -16.15 23.88 -3.45
CA PHE A 380 -17.58 23.62 -3.55
C PHE A 380 -18.35 24.39 -2.48
N THR A 381 -19.05 25.43 -2.94
CA THR A 381 -19.88 26.32 -2.11
C THR A 381 -21.39 26.06 -2.25
N ASP A 382 -21.82 25.41 -3.32
CA ASP A 382 -23.21 24.96 -3.49
C ASP A 382 -23.52 23.75 -2.59
N GLN A 383 -24.71 23.75 -1.97
CA GLN A 383 -25.11 22.73 -1.00
C GLN A 383 -25.32 21.35 -1.65
N TYR A 384 -25.84 21.29 -2.89
CA TYR A 384 -26.06 20.03 -3.59
C TYR A 384 -24.75 19.43 -4.09
N GLU A 385 -23.84 20.26 -4.63
CA GLU A 385 -22.50 19.81 -5.00
C GLU A 385 -21.70 19.34 -3.78
N ARG A 386 -21.72 20.08 -2.65
CA ARG A 386 -21.09 19.65 -1.38
C ARG A 386 -21.63 18.32 -0.88
N GLN A 387 -22.95 18.14 -0.87
CA GLN A 387 -23.57 16.88 -0.43
C GLN A 387 -23.26 15.72 -1.38
N ALA A 388 -23.15 15.97 -2.69
CA ALA A 388 -22.79 14.94 -3.66
C ALA A 388 -21.35 14.44 -3.46
N ILE A 389 -20.36 15.33 -3.30
CA ILE A 389 -18.96 14.91 -3.06
C ILE A 389 -18.80 14.25 -1.68
N ARG A 390 -19.58 14.68 -0.67
CA ARG A 390 -19.65 13.99 0.63
C ARG A 390 -20.04 12.52 0.48
N THR A 391 -21.02 12.20 -0.37
CA THR A 391 -21.44 10.81 -0.61
C THR A 391 -20.38 9.97 -1.33
N VAL A 392 -19.41 10.57 -2.04
CA VAL A 392 -18.22 9.86 -2.55
C VAL A 392 -17.32 9.43 -1.38
N VAL A 393 -17.10 10.32 -0.41
CA VAL A 393 -16.31 10.05 0.81
C VAL A 393 -17.01 9.04 1.73
N GLU A 394 -18.34 9.08 1.82
CA GLU A 394 -19.13 8.09 2.57
C GLU A 394 -19.05 6.70 1.92
N LYS A 395 -19.15 6.61 0.58
CA LYS A 395 -18.90 5.33 -0.13
C LYS A 395 -17.47 4.83 0.01
N TYR A 396 -16.48 5.72 0.05
CA TYR A 396 -15.09 5.39 0.30
C TYR A 396 -14.90 4.77 1.70
N ARG A 397 -15.48 5.38 2.74
CA ARG A 397 -15.54 4.78 4.10
C ARG A 397 -16.10 3.36 4.07
N ASP A 398 -17.19 3.15 3.36
CA ASP A 398 -17.91 1.88 3.35
C ASP A 398 -17.13 0.75 2.65
N THR A 399 -16.02 1.04 1.95
CA THR A 399 -15.05 0.03 1.49
C THR A 399 -14.17 -0.55 2.60
N HIS A 400 -14.06 0.12 3.76
CA HIS A 400 -13.22 -0.25 4.92
C HIS A 400 -11.72 -0.46 4.62
N ALA A 401 -11.24 -0.06 3.44
CA ALA A 401 -9.89 -0.35 2.98
C ALA A 401 -8.83 0.69 3.40
N TRP A 402 -9.24 1.91 3.80
CA TRP A 402 -8.34 2.99 4.25
C TRP A 402 -9.08 3.93 5.23
N PRO A 403 -8.36 4.68 6.08
CA PRO A 403 -8.95 5.72 6.93
C PRO A 403 -9.51 6.91 6.14
N VAL A 404 -10.49 7.57 6.75
CA VAL A 404 -11.40 8.54 6.09
C VAL A 404 -12.02 9.57 7.05
N GLN A 405 -11.91 9.33 8.36
CA GLN A 405 -12.53 10.08 9.45
C GLN A 405 -12.17 11.57 9.36
N ARG A 406 -10.90 11.88 9.10
CA ARG A 406 -10.39 13.25 8.89
C ARG A 406 -11.02 13.96 7.69
N LEU A 407 -11.32 13.24 6.61
CA LEU A 407 -11.94 13.78 5.40
C LEU A 407 -13.45 14.03 5.60
N LEU A 408 -14.15 13.16 6.35
CA LEU A 408 -15.55 13.37 6.71
C LEU A 408 -15.77 14.59 7.63
N ARG A 409 -14.77 14.98 8.44
CA ARG A 409 -14.80 16.20 9.27
C ARG A 409 -14.86 17.50 8.44
N MET A 410 -14.52 17.49 7.14
CA MET A 410 -14.68 18.65 6.24
C MET A 410 -16.14 18.94 5.84
N PHE A 411 -17.06 18.04 6.18
CA PHE A 411 -18.50 18.15 5.86
C PHE A 411 -19.39 18.31 7.10
N GLN A 412 -18.80 18.74 8.22
CA GLN A 412 -19.48 19.11 9.47
C GLN A 412 -19.66 20.63 9.54
#